data_AF-A0A7Y3LKI7-F1
#
_entry.id   AF-A0A7Y3LKI7-F1
#
_cell.length_a   1.000
_cell.length_b   1.000
_cell.length_c   1.000
_cell.angle_alpha   90.00
_cell.angle_beta   90.00
_cell.angle_gamma   90.00
#
_symmetry.space_group_name_H-M   'P 1'
#
loop_
_entity.id
_entity.type
_entity.pdbx_description
1 polymer ?
#
loop_
_entity_poly.entity_id
_entity_poly.type
_entity_poly.pdbx_seq_one_letter_code
_entity_poly.pdbx_strand_id
1 'polypeptide(L)'
;MSNRWEYRAWDGTQDFLELDAQSIMEQITDDLLYHGDVSAALRRLLQNGFIGANGERVPGLREILEHLRDAKKDLEHAIDPEGIFGEADSEMDEILKTERSSLDELVEAAKNSNDERRREVSGEALEMRKMHLDLLPSDLASRMAELEDYDFTSTAAKDRYQELREKLRQEILESFLDDLGKAAASQNPEETARVRDALDALNQMIEQRQNGQDLNPTFEEFMQKFGDLFPGNPKTLDELLAALANQMAAMSALVASMSPEQRAQFDALANSLMSDIDLAWQVNRLSNNLRQILPNLAWDQGDDFSSGGVANMAAMAKAIGDLNTLSDLENMLSSASHPGALLDIDLKDIERLVGKQDSMAVDMIRNLA
;
A
#
# COMPACT_ATOMS: atom_id res chain seq x y z
N MET A 1 -39.16 -2.66 30.21
CA MET A 1 -39.32 -2.15 28.84
C MET A 1 -38.13 -2.66 28.05
N SER A 2 -38.35 -3.38 26.94
CA SER A 2 -37.27 -3.97 26.16
C SER A 2 -36.60 -2.88 25.32
N ASN A 3 -35.36 -2.52 25.64
CA ASN A 3 -34.56 -1.63 24.78
C ASN A 3 -34.30 -2.35 23.46
N ARG A 4 -34.81 -1.77 22.37
CA ARG A 4 -34.58 -2.25 21.00
C ARG A 4 -33.36 -1.49 20.48
N TRP A 5 -32.29 -2.22 20.21
CA TRP A 5 -31.04 -1.68 19.69
C TRP A 5 -31.17 -1.51 18.17
N GLU A 6 -30.92 -0.29 17.68
CA GLU A 6 -30.75 0.00 16.26
C GLU A 6 -29.25 0.13 15.99
N TYR A 7 -28.67 -0.81 15.25
CA TYR A 7 -27.31 -0.67 14.74
C TYR A 7 -27.38 0.16 13.45
N ARG A 8 -26.63 1.26 13.40
CA ARG A 8 -26.47 2.08 12.18
C ARG A 8 -24.99 2.17 11.83
N ALA A 9 -24.71 2.10 10.53
CA ALA A 9 -23.38 2.38 10.00
C ALA A 9 -23.05 3.86 10.22
N TRP A 10 -21.81 4.13 10.59
CA TRP A 10 -21.30 5.46 10.91
C TRP A 10 -21.24 6.36 9.68
N ASP A 11 -21.87 7.54 9.75
CA ASP A 11 -21.93 8.51 8.64
C ASP A 11 -21.17 9.81 8.93
N GLY A 12 -20.46 9.88 10.06
CA GLY A 12 -19.65 11.04 10.44
C GLY A 12 -20.45 12.25 10.95
N THR A 13 -21.78 12.15 11.11
CA THR A 13 -22.64 13.22 11.65
C THR A 13 -23.03 13.05 13.11
N GLN A 14 -22.60 11.96 13.74
CA GLN A 14 -22.80 11.71 15.16
C GLN A 14 -21.86 12.66 15.96
N ASP A 15 -22.26 13.11 17.15
CA ASP A 15 -21.45 14.02 17.99
C ASP A 15 -21.05 13.25 19.25
N PHE A 16 -19.80 12.79 19.27
CA PHE A 16 -19.25 11.77 20.20
C PHE A 16 -18.51 12.40 21.40
N LEU A 17 -18.55 13.73 21.52
CA LEU A 17 -17.55 14.51 22.27
C LEU A 17 -17.87 14.77 23.76
N GLU A 18 -19.02 14.34 24.29
CA GLU A 18 -19.32 14.53 25.72
C GLU A 18 -18.93 13.32 26.56
N LEU A 19 -17.65 13.31 26.97
CA LEU A 19 -17.17 12.50 28.09
C LEU A 19 -17.79 13.01 29.40
N ASP A 20 -18.86 12.35 29.88
CA ASP A 20 -19.37 12.62 31.22
C ASP A 20 -18.55 11.83 32.25
N ALA A 21 -17.82 12.54 33.11
CA ALA A 21 -17.07 11.96 34.22
C ALA A 21 -17.96 11.11 35.14
N GLN A 22 -19.27 11.38 35.19
CA GLN A 22 -20.22 10.64 35.99
C GLN A 22 -20.55 9.26 35.41
N SER A 23 -20.58 9.12 34.08
CA SER A 23 -20.80 7.84 33.39
C SER A 23 -19.60 6.90 33.56
N ILE A 24 -18.38 7.44 33.53
CA ILE A 24 -17.14 6.68 33.82
C ILE A 24 -17.13 6.24 35.29
N MET A 25 -17.53 7.13 36.21
CA MET A 25 -17.65 6.78 37.63
C MET A 25 -18.68 5.69 37.89
N GLU A 26 -19.86 5.70 37.24
CA GLU A 26 -20.87 4.65 37.41
C GLU A 26 -20.33 3.25 37.04
N GLN A 27 -19.58 3.14 35.94
CA GLN A 27 -18.99 1.85 35.54
C GLN A 27 -17.87 1.36 36.46
N ILE A 28 -17.06 2.28 37.00
CA ILE A 28 -15.98 1.93 37.94
C ILE A 28 -16.55 1.63 39.33
N THR A 29 -17.68 2.24 39.73
CA THR A 29 -18.27 2.14 41.07
C THR A 29 -18.68 0.71 41.42
N ASP A 30 -19.27 -0.04 40.49
CA ASP A 30 -19.65 -1.43 40.71
C ASP A 30 -18.43 -2.33 40.98
N ASP A 31 -17.33 -2.11 40.27
CA ASP A 31 -16.07 -2.87 40.45
C ASP A 31 -15.30 -2.42 41.71
N LEU A 32 -15.36 -1.13 42.05
CA LEU A 32 -14.84 -0.56 43.30
C LEU A 32 -15.52 -1.18 44.53
N LEU A 33 -16.84 -1.37 44.46
CA LEU A 33 -17.64 -2.00 45.51
C LEU A 33 -17.33 -3.49 45.67
N TYR A 34 -16.91 -4.17 44.60
CA TYR A 34 -16.71 -5.62 44.60
C TYR A 34 -15.24 -6.05 44.86
N HIS A 35 -14.25 -5.25 44.46
CA HIS A 35 -12.83 -5.61 44.51
C HIS A 35 -11.90 -4.56 45.15
N GLY A 36 -12.36 -3.32 45.33
CA GLY A 36 -11.62 -2.28 46.07
C GLY A 36 -10.35 -1.73 45.40
N ASP A 37 -10.05 -2.08 44.16
CA ASP A 37 -8.86 -1.62 43.42
C ASP A 37 -9.26 -0.82 42.17
N VAL A 38 -9.11 0.51 42.26
CA VAL A 38 -9.38 1.46 41.18
C VAL A 38 -8.49 1.20 39.97
N SER A 39 -7.24 0.79 40.18
CA SER A 39 -6.29 0.52 39.09
C SER A 39 -6.69 -0.74 38.31
N ALA A 40 -7.25 -1.75 38.99
CA ALA A 40 -7.76 -2.96 38.34
C ALA A 40 -9.03 -2.67 37.52
N ALA A 41 -9.94 -1.86 38.06
CA ALA A 41 -11.16 -1.43 37.37
C ALA A 41 -10.84 -0.59 36.12
N LEU A 42 -9.93 0.38 36.24
CA LEU A 42 -9.45 1.18 35.11
C LEU A 42 -8.81 0.30 34.03
N ARG A 43 -7.96 -0.66 34.42
CA ARG A 43 -7.33 -1.57 33.46
C ARG A 43 -8.33 -2.42 32.69
N ARG A 44 -9.39 -2.92 33.34
CA ARG A 44 -10.47 -3.66 32.66
C ARG A 44 -11.25 -2.76 31.70
N LEU A 45 -11.55 -1.53 32.12
CA LEU A 45 -12.25 -0.56 31.30
C LEU A 45 -11.44 -0.25 30.02
N LEU A 46 -10.13 -0.03 30.16
CA LEU A 46 -9.22 0.17 29.04
C LEU A 46 -9.14 -1.05 28.11
N GLN A 47 -9.11 -2.27 28.66
CA GLN A 47 -8.99 -3.49 27.88
C GLN A 47 -10.28 -3.87 27.14
N ASN A 48 -11.43 -3.72 27.80
CA ASN A 48 -12.71 -4.24 27.30
C ASN A 48 -13.60 -3.15 26.66
N GLY A 49 -13.23 -1.88 26.83
CA GLY A 49 -14.03 -0.75 26.40
C GLY A 49 -15.12 -0.40 27.41
N PHE A 50 -15.88 0.64 27.08
CA PHE A 50 -16.94 1.17 27.94
C PHE A 50 -18.12 1.73 27.13
N ILE A 51 -19.17 2.14 27.83
CA ILE A 51 -20.33 2.80 27.22
C ILE A 51 -20.25 4.28 27.61
N GLY A 52 -20.23 5.15 26.61
CA GLY A 52 -20.24 6.60 26.80
C GLY A 52 -21.61 7.13 27.24
N ALA A 53 -21.66 8.41 27.63
CA ALA A 53 -22.87 9.07 28.13
C ALA A 53 -24.07 9.00 27.16
N ASN A 54 -23.81 8.94 25.86
CA ASN A 54 -24.81 8.87 24.80
C ASN A 54 -25.31 7.44 24.52
N GLY A 55 -24.85 6.43 25.29
CA GLY A 55 -25.19 5.02 25.09
C GLY A 55 -24.38 4.32 23.99
N GLU A 56 -23.39 5.00 23.44
CA GLU A 56 -22.49 4.47 22.41
C GLU A 56 -21.35 3.65 23.03
N ARG A 57 -20.96 2.57 22.34
CA ARG A 57 -19.89 1.67 22.80
C ARG A 57 -18.53 2.17 22.29
N VAL A 58 -17.64 2.49 23.23
CA VAL A 58 -16.24 2.80 22.95
C VAL A 58 -15.44 1.49 22.95
N PRO A 59 -14.76 1.13 21.83
CA PRO A 59 -13.95 -0.08 21.77
C PRO A 59 -12.78 -0.01 22.75
N GLY A 60 -12.46 -1.16 23.35
CA GLY A 60 -11.31 -1.29 24.24
C GLY A 60 -10.02 -1.54 23.45
N LEU A 61 -8.87 -1.42 24.12
CA LEU A 61 -7.56 -1.69 23.53
C LEU A 61 -7.48 -3.09 22.89
N ARG A 62 -8.18 -4.09 23.44
CA ARG A 62 -8.18 -5.44 22.88
C ARG A 62 -8.84 -5.52 21.51
N GLU A 63 -9.94 -4.80 21.34
CA GLU A 63 -10.69 -4.76 20.09
C GLU A 63 -9.96 -3.92 19.04
N ILE A 64 -9.38 -2.79 19.44
CA ILE A 64 -8.52 -1.98 18.57
C ILE A 64 -7.31 -2.79 18.10
N LEU A 65 -6.70 -3.58 19.00
CA LEU A 65 -5.62 -4.51 18.65
C LEU A 65 -6.08 -5.61 17.68
N GLU A 66 -7.32 -6.07 17.79
CA GLU A 66 -7.90 -7.04 16.87
C GLU A 66 -8.12 -6.42 15.50
N HIS A 67 -8.70 -5.22 15.42
CA HIS A 67 -8.86 -4.49 14.17
C HIS A 67 -7.52 -4.14 13.51
N LEU A 68 -6.49 -3.79 14.28
CA LEU A 68 -5.13 -3.58 13.76
C LEU A 68 -4.54 -4.84 13.15
N ARG A 69 -4.75 -5.99 13.79
CA ARG A 69 -4.31 -7.30 13.28
C ARG A 69 -5.06 -7.69 12.02
N ASP A 70 -6.35 -7.44 11.97
CA ASP A 70 -7.17 -7.72 10.79
C ASP A 70 -6.75 -6.79 9.64
N ALA A 71 -6.61 -5.48 9.89
CA ALA A 71 -6.11 -4.52 8.90
C ALA A 71 -4.71 -4.89 8.39
N LYS A 72 -3.83 -5.32 9.29
CA LYS A 72 -2.49 -5.82 8.94
C LYS A 72 -2.59 -7.05 8.06
N LYS A 73 -3.39 -8.05 8.45
CA LYS A 73 -3.57 -9.29 7.70
C LYS A 73 -4.20 -9.05 6.33
N ASP A 74 -5.18 -8.15 6.23
CA ASP A 74 -5.81 -7.77 4.97
C ASP A 74 -4.80 -7.09 4.04
N LEU A 75 -3.95 -6.23 4.59
CA LEU A 75 -2.87 -5.57 3.86
C LEU A 75 -1.78 -6.57 3.44
N GLU A 76 -1.37 -7.47 4.34
CA GLU A 76 -0.45 -8.58 4.04
C GLU A 76 -1.01 -9.46 2.93
N HIS A 77 -2.29 -9.82 2.98
CA HIS A 77 -2.91 -10.66 1.97
C HIS A 77 -3.11 -9.93 0.64
N ALA A 78 -3.32 -8.60 0.66
CA ALA A 78 -3.40 -7.79 -0.55
C ALA A 78 -2.03 -7.59 -1.22
N ILE A 79 -0.95 -7.55 -0.43
CA ILE A 79 0.43 -7.46 -0.91
C ILE A 79 0.95 -8.84 -1.33
N ASP A 80 0.59 -9.88 -0.56
CA ASP A 80 1.10 -11.24 -0.63
C ASP A 80 0.00 -12.28 -0.37
N PRO A 81 -0.85 -12.60 -1.36
CA PRO A 81 -1.95 -13.54 -1.19
C PRO A 81 -1.48 -14.98 -0.87
N GLU A 82 -0.24 -15.34 -1.23
CA GLU A 82 0.29 -16.71 -1.17
C GLU A 82 1.43 -16.92 -0.15
N GLY A 83 1.89 -15.86 0.55
CA GLY A 83 2.99 -15.94 1.54
C GLY A 83 4.39 -15.88 0.92
N ILE A 84 4.48 -15.53 -0.35
CA ILE A 84 5.69 -15.42 -1.18
C ILE A 84 6.66 -14.39 -0.60
N PHE A 85 6.15 -13.23 -0.14
CA PHE A 85 6.97 -12.17 0.42
C PHE A 85 7.53 -12.57 1.78
N GLY A 86 6.81 -13.35 2.58
CA GLY A 86 7.32 -13.87 3.86
C GLY A 86 8.48 -14.87 3.69
N GLU A 87 8.38 -15.76 2.71
CA GLU A 87 9.49 -16.66 2.34
C GLU A 87 10.68 -15.87 1.81
N ALA A 88 10.42 -14.90 0.95
CA ALA A 88 11.45 -14.04 0.38
C ALA A 88 12.15 -13.15 1.42
N ASP A 89 11.42 -12.67 2.42
CA ASP A 89 11.98 -11.90 3.54
C ASP A 89 12.96 -12.74 4.35
N SER A 90 12.57 -14.00 4.62
CA SER A 90 13.42 -14.97 5.31
C SER A 90 14.67 -15.34 4.50
N GLU A 91 14.53 -15.51 3.19
CA GLU A 91 15.66 -15.75 2.29
C GLU A 91 16.60 -14.52 2.24
N MET A 92 16.05 -13.31 2.21
CA MET A 92 16.81 -12.06 2.25
C MET A 92 17.63 -11.92 3.54
N ASP A 93 17.04 -12.26 4.68
CA ASP A 93 17.75 -12.24 5.97
C ASP A 93 18.97 -13.18 5.97
N GLU A 94 18.82 -14.38 5.41
CA GLU A 94 19.93 -15.33 5.29
C GLU A 94 21.02 -14.86 4.31
N ILE A 95 20.64 -14.16 3.23
CA ILE A 95 21.59 -13.50 2.31
C ILE A 95 22.39 -12.43 3.05
N LEU A 96 21.70 -11.51 3.74
CA LEU A 96 22.32 -10.42 4.49
C LEU A 96 23.23 -10.93 5.60
N LYS A 97 22.81 -11.98 6.31
CA LYS A 97 23.64 -12.65 7.32
C LYS A 97 24.90 -13.28 6.72
N THR A 98 24.80 -13.86 5.53
CA THR A 98 25.96 -14.42 4.81
C THR A 98 26.95 -13.32 4.41
N GLU A 99 26.45 -12.18 3.91
CA GLU A 99 27.29 -11.02 3.57
C GLU A 99 27.94 -10.42 4.83
N ARG A 100 27.17 -10.21 5.91
CA ARG A 100 27.69 -9.71 7.20
C ARG A 100 28.79 -10.61 7.76
N SER A 101 28.59 -11.92 7.74
CA SER A 101 29.60 -12.88 8.19
C SER A 101 30.87 -12.80 7.35
N SER A 102 30.74 -12.63 6.03
CA SER A 102 31.87 -12.49 5.11
C SER A 102 32.64 -11.18 5.34
N LEU A 103 31.93 -10.08 5.64
CA LEU A 103 32.54 -8.81 6.02
C LEU A 103 33.28 -8.93 7.37
N ASP A 104 32.69 -9.60 8.36
CA ASP A 104 33.31 -9.80 9.68
C ASP A 104 34.63 -10.59 9.58
N GLU A 105 34.65 -11.66 8.77
CA GLU A 105 35.87 -12.41 8.50
C GLU A 105 36.97 -11.55 7.86
N LEU A 106 36.61 -10.66 6.94
CA LEU A 106 37.55 -9.76 6.27
C LEU A 106 38.04 -8.64 7.18
N VAL A 107 37.19 -8.09 8.04
CA VAL A 107 37.56 -7.10 9.06
C VAL A 107 38.57 -7.71 10.04
N GLU A 108 38.31 -8.93 10.52
CA GLU A 108 39.24 -9.63 11.41
C GLU A 108 40.56 -10.00 10.71
N ALA A 109 40.52 -10.42 9.44
CA ALA A 109 41.72 -10.67 8.66
C ALA A 109 42.54 -9.38 8.44
N ALA A 110 41.89 -8.23 8.25
CA ALA A 110 42.53 -6.93 8.14
C ALA A 110 43.18 -6.51 9.47
N LYS A 111 42.45 -6.65 10.59
CA LYS A 111 42.96 -6.34 11.96
C LYS A 111 44.17 -7.18 12.34
N ASN A 112 44.20 -8.45 11.94
CA ASN A 112 45.32 -9.37 12.19
C ASN A 112 46.47 -9.24 11.17
N SER A 113 46.36 -8.35 10.19
CA SER A 113 47.39 -8.15 9.17
C SER A 113 48.59 -7.37 9.70
N ASN A 114 49.80 -7.78 9.34
CA ASN A 114 51.03 -7.06 9.69
C ASN A 114 51.24 -5.77 8.85
N ASP A 115 50.31 -5.45 7.95
CA ASP A 115 50.33 -4.32 7.02
C ASP A 115 49.46 -3.18 7.56
N GLU A 116 50.10 -2.09 8.01
CA GLU A 116 49.42 -0.92 8.60
C GLU A 116 48.39 -0.29 7.66
N ARG A 117 48.69 -0.23 6.36
CA ARG A 117 47.80 0.38 5.37
C ARG A 117 46.53 -0.46 5.15
N ARG A 118 46.64 -1.78 5.33
CA ARG A 118 45.51 -2.72 5.24
C ARG A 118 44.63 -2.65 6.50
N ARG A 119 45.23 -2.40 7.67
CA ARG A 119 44.49 -2.19 8.92
C ARG A 119 43.64 -0.93 8.88
N GLU A 120 44.19 0.20 8.42
CA GLU A 120 43.47 1.48 8.41
C GLU A 120 42.45 1.59 7.27
N VAL A 121 42.89 1.49 6.01
CA VAL A 121 42.04 1.85 4.85
C VAL A 121 41.02 0.76 4.51
N SER A 122 41.44 -0.52 4.56
CA SER A 122 40.52 -1.62 4.26
C SER A 122 39.58 -1.91 5.42
N GLY A 123 40.03 -1.73 6.67
CA GLY A 123 39.20 -1.90 7.86
C GLY A 123 38.03 -0.92 7.91
N GLU A 124 38.30 0.37 7.73
CA GLU A 124 37.27 1.42 7.77
C GLU A 124 36.23 1.27 6.66
N ALA A 125 36.65 0.94 5.43
CA ALA A 125 35.73 0.72 4.31
C ALA A 125 34.81 -0.50 4.53
N LEU A 126 35.32 -1.56 5.15
CA LEU A 126 34.52 -2.76 5.47
C LEU A 126 33.55 -2.49 6.63
N GLU A 127 33.97 -1.74 7.66
CA GLU A 127 33.08 -1.33 8.75
C GLU A 127 31.95 -0.39 8.28
N MET A 128 32.24 0.52 7.34
CA MET A 128 31.22 1.38 6.72
C MET A 128 30.17 0.57 5.95
N ARG A 129 30.59 -0.46 5.20
CA ARG A 129 29.65 -1.36 4.50
C ARG A 129 28.79 -2.14 5.49
N LYS A 130 29.35 -2.62 6.59
CA LYS A 130 28.58 -3.28 7.64
C LYS A 130 27.53 -2.35 8.25
N MET A 131 27.91 -1.11 8.57
CA MET A 131 26.98 -0.11 9.08
C MET A 131 25.86 0.18 8.07
N HIS A 132 26.17 0.24 6.78
CA HIS A 132 25.15 0.37 5.73
C HIS A 132 24.17 -0.81 5.73
N LEU A 133 24.66 -2.05 5.84
CA LEU A 133 23.81 -3.24 5.97
C LEU A 133 22.96 -3.25 7.25
N ASP A 134 23.41 -2.62 8.34
CA ASP A 134 22.68 -2.52 9.61
C ASP A 134 21.63 -1.41 9.60
N LEU A 135 21.79 -0.42 8.73
CA LEU A 135 20.84 0.67 8.50
C LEU A 135 19.83 0.36 7.39
N LEU A 136 19.91 -0.82 6.79
CA LEU A 136 18.93 -1.25 5.81
C LEU A 136 17.53 -1.20 6.44
N PRO A 137 16.54 -0.69 5.68
CA PRO A 137 15.15 -0.75 6.08
C PRO A 137 14.71 -2.19 6.43
N SER A 138 13.68 -2.33 7.26
CA SER A 138 13.17 -3.65 7.64
C SER A 138 12.33 -4.32 6.54
N ASP A 139 11.95 -3.59 5.50
CA ASP A 139 11.07 -4.07 4.45
C ASP A 139 11.81 -4.66 3.25
N LEU A 140 11.30 -5.77 2.72
CA LEU A 140 11.90 -6.48 1.58
C LEU A 140 12.10 -5.59 0.35
N ALA A 141 11.12 -4.75 0.01
CA ALA A 141 11.17 -3.93 -1.20
C ALA A 141 12.26 -2.85 -1.12
N SER A 142 12.34 -2.10 -0.01
CA SER A 142 13.41 -1.11 0.14
C SER A 142 14.77 -1.77 0.34
N ARG A 143 14.85 -2.95 0.98
CA ARG A 143 16.08 -3.74 1.02
C ARG A 143 16.54 -4.13 -0.38
N MET A 144 15.64 -4.62 -1.24
CA MET A 144 15.95 -4.96 -2.63
C MET A 144 16.40 -3.73 -3.43
N ALA A 145 15.73 -2.59 -3.26
CA ALA A 145 16.11 -1.35 -3.94
C ALA A 145 17.50 -0.86 -3.49
N GLU A 146 17.77 -0.85 -2.19
CA GLU A 146 19.06 -0.43 -1.64
C GLU A 146 20.21 -1.40 -1.99
N LEU A 147 19.88 -2.68 -2.17
CA LEU A 147 20.82 -3.73 -2.57
C LEU A 147 20.99 -3.87 -4.09
N GLU A 148 20.25 -3.10 -4.90
CA GLU A 148 20.35 -3.17 -6.37
C GLU A 148 21.75 -2.79 -6.86
N ASP A 149 22.30 -1.70 -6.32
CA ASP A 149 23.65 -1.22 -6.63
C ASP A 149 24.70 -1.67 -5.60
N TYR A 150 24.34 -2.58 -4.69
CA TYR A 150 25.25 -3.02 -3.63
C TYR A 150 26.30 -4.01 -4.15
N ASP A 151 27.57 -3.64 -3.96
CA ASP A 151 28.72 -4.49 -4.28
C ASP A 151 28.95 -5.55 -3.20
N PHE A 152 28.26 -6.67 -3.34
CA PHE A 152 28.44 -7.85 -2.49
C PHE A 152 29.89 -8.31 -2.41
N THR A 153 30.35 -8.53 -1.19
CA THR A 153 31.68 -9.06 -0.90
C THR A 153 31.70 -10.58 -1.02
N SER A 154 30.59 -11.22 -0.64
CA SER A 154 30.37 -12.66 -0.79
C SER A 154 29.72 -13.00 -2.12
N THR A 155 30.43 -13.79 -2.94
CA THR A 155 29.85 -14.35 -4.17
C THR A 155 28.62 -15.19 -3.87
N ALA A 156 28.61 -15.95 -2.76
CA ALA A 156 27.46 -16.78 -2.38
C ALA A 156 26.23 -15.95 -2.01
N ALA A 157 26.41 -14.80 -1.32
CA ALA A 157 25.31 -13.89 -1.02
C ALA A 157 24.76 -13.24 -2.30
N LYS A 158 25.67 -12.84 -3.21
CA LYS A 158 25.30 -12.28 -4.51
C LYS A 158 24.47 -13.23 -5.35
N ASP A 159 24.91 -14.48 -5.49
CA ASP A 159 24.23 -15.47 -6.31
C ASP A 159 22.81 -15.75 -5.76
N ARG A 160 22.68 -15.92 -4.45
CA ARG A 160 21.38 -16.11 -3.78
C ARG A 160 20.45 -14.91 -3.94
N TYR A 161 20.99 -13.69 -3.86
CA TYR A 161 20.20 -12.47 -4.10
C TYR A 161 19.64 -12.42 -5.52
N GLN A 162 20.43 -12.82 -6.51
CA GLN A 162 19.97 -12.89 -7.91
C GLN A 162 18.90 -13.97 -8.11
N GLU A 163 19.06 -15.13 -7.49
CA GLU A 163 18.04 -16.21 -7.50
C GLU A 163 16.72 -15.75 -6.88
N LEU A 164 16.79 -15.09 -5.71
CA LEU A 164 15.62 -14.56 -5.01
C LEU A 164 14.87 -13.53 -5.88
N ARG A 165 15.60 -12.60 -6.52
CA ARG A 165 15.01 -11.61 -7.43
C ARG A 165 14.27 -12.27 -8.59
N GLU A 166 14.87 -13.30 -9.19
CA GLU A 166 14.28 -13.98 -10.33
C GLU A 166 13.04 -14.80 -9.95
N LYS A 167 13.07 -15.47 -8.79
CA LYS A 167 11.92 -16.21 -8.23
C LYS A 167 10.73 -15.26 -7.99
N LEU A 168 10.97 -14.16 -7.26
CA LEU A 168 9.94 -13.16 -6.98
C LEU A 168 9.32 -12.58 -8.26
N ARG A 169 10.17 -12.29 -9.27
CA ARG A 169 9.71 -11.79 -10.57
C ARG A 169 8.76 -12.77 -11.25
N GLN A 170 9.07 -14.07 -11.20
CA GLN A 170 8.23 -15.11 -11.81
C GLN A 170 6.89 -15.25 -11.08
N GLU A 171 6.92 -15.32 -9.75
CA GLU A 171 5.72 -15.55 -8.94
C GLU A 171 4.74 -14.36 -8.99
N ILE A 172 5.23 -13.11 -8.91
CA ILE A 172 4.39 -11.91 -9.07
C ILE A 172 3.70 -11.90 -10.44
N LEU A 173 4.40 -12.34 -11.48
CA LEU A 173 3.86 -12.38 -12.83
C LEU A 173 2.77 -13.44 -12.97
N GLU A 174 2.97 -14.63 -12.40
CA GLU A 174 1.98 -15.71 -12.40
C GLU A 174 0.69 -15.28 -11.68
N SER A 175 0.81 -14.66 -10.50
CA SER A 175 -0.32 -14.12 -9.75
C SER A 175 -1.12 -13.08 -10.54
N PHE A 176 -0.43 -12.14 -11.19
CA PHE A 176 -1.07 -11.11 -12.01
C PHE A 176 -1.83 -11.69 -13.22
N LEU A 177 -1.27 -12.71 -13.88
CA LEU A 177 -1.92 -13.39 -15.00
C LEU A 177 -3.16 -14.17 -14.55
N ASP A 178 -3.12 -14.79 -13.37
CA ASP A 178 -4.25 -15.50 -12.78
C ASP A 178 -5.40 -14.56 -12.42
N ASP A 179 -5.10 -13.41 -11.83
CA ASP A 179 -6.11 -12.41 -11.50
C ASP A 179 -6.71 -11.76 -12.75
N LEU A 180 -5.88 -11.54 -13.79
CA LEU A 180 -6.37 -11.16 -15.11
C LEU A 180 -7.27 -12.24 -15.73
N GLY A 181 -6.94 -13.52 -15.56
CA GLY A 181 -7.78 -14.64 -16.01
C GLY A 181 -9.14 -14.68 -15.31
N LYS A 182 -9.17 -14.42 -14.00
CA LYS A 182 -10.41 -14.35 -13.19
C LYS A 182 -11.26 -13.12 -13.57
N ALA A 183 -10.62 -11.98 -13.77
CA ALA A 183 -11.29 -10.74 -14.21
C ALA A 183 -11.78 -10.81 -15.67
N ALA A 184 -11.08 -11.56 -16.53
CA ALA A 184 -11.52 -11.84 -17.90
C ALA A 184 -12.76 -12.73 -17.92
N ALA A 185 -12.86 -13.68 -16.98
CA ALA A 185 -14.01 -14.59 -16.87
C ALA A 185 -15.29 -13.89 -16.38
N SER A 186 -15.21 -12.67 -15.83
CA SER A 186 -16.35 -11.91 -15.32
C SER A 186 -16.98 -10.92 -16.31
N GLN A 187 -16.58 -10.91 -17.60
CA GLN A 187 -17.08 -9.91 -18.55
C GLN A 187 -18.52 -10.15 -19.00
N ASN A 188 -19.42 -9.25 -18.60
CA ASN A 188 -20.78 -9.14 -19.09
C ASN A 188 -20.78 -8.29 -20.39
N PRO A 189 -21.36 -8.76 -21.52
CA PRO A 189 -21.37 -8.03 -22.80
C PRO A 189 -21.96 -6.61 -22.73
N GLU A 190 -22.82 -6.34 -21.74
CA GLU A 190 -23.41 -5.03 -21.50
C GLU A 190 -22.39 -3.99 -20.97
N GLU A 191 -21.43 -4.43 -20.16
CA GLU A 191 -20.37 -3.55 -19.64
C GLU A 191 -19.38 -3.16 -20.74
N THR A 192 -19.02 -4.10 -21.61
CA THR A 192 -18.16 -3.83 -22.78
C THR A 192 -18.80 -2.80 -23.71
N ALA A 193 -20.11 -2.89 -23.94
CA ALA A 193 -20.83 -1.91 -24.75
C ALA A 193 -20.80 -0.51 -24.12
N ARG A 194 -20.96 -0.43 -22.80
CA ARG A 194 -20.91 0.85 -22.07
C ARG A 194 -19.54 1.51 -22.11
N VAL A 195 -18.47 0.72 -21.98
CA VAL A 195 -17.08 1.21 -22.12
C VAL A 195 -16.83 1.72 -23.55
N ARG A 196 -17.33 1.01 -24.56
CA ARG A 196 -17.23 1.45 -25.97
C ARG A 196 -17.87 2.83 -26.17
N ASP A 197 -19.09 3.01 -25.67
CA ASP A 197 -19.83 4.27 -25.80
C ASP A 197 -19.11 5.42 -25.07
N ALA A 198 -18.51 5.14 -23.91
CA ALA A 198 -17.71 6.13 -23.16
C ALA A 198 -16.46 6.57 -23.94
N LEU A 199 -15.72 5.62 -24.53
CA LEU A 199 -14.51 5.92 -25.29
C LEU A 199 -14.82 6.68 -26.58
N ASP A 200 -15.92 6.35 -27.26
CA ASP A 200 -16.35 7.08 -28.45
C ASP A 200 -16.73 8.53 -28.11
N ALA A 201 -17.54 8.74 -27.06
CA ALA A 201 -17.90 10.08 -26.60
C ALA A 201 -16.66 10.90 -26.20
N LEU A 202 -15.71 10.28 -25.50
CA LEU A 202 -14.46 10.93 -25.12
C LEU A 202 -13.61 11.33 -26.35
N ASN A 203 -13.46 10.43 -27.33
CA ASN A 203 -12.76 10.72 -28.58
C ASN A 203 -13.39 11.89 -29.33
N GLN A 204 -14.73 11.94 -29.41
CA GLN A 204 -15.45 13.05 -30.02
C GLN A 204 -15.18 14.38 -29.30
N MET A 205 -15.19 14.40 -27.97
CA MET A 205 -14.89 15.60 -27.18
C MET A 205 -13.45 16.10 -27.40
N ILE A 206 -12.49 15.18 -27.51
CA ILE A 206 -11.10 15.52 -27.81
C ILE A 206 -11.00 16.18 -29.20
N GLU A 207 -11.66 15.62 -30.20
CA GLU A 207 -11.64 16.15 -31.57
C GLU A 207 -12.36 17.50 -31.67
N GLN A 208 -13.50 17.66 -31.00
CA GLN A 208 -14.21 18.95 -30.93
C GLN A 208 -13.28 20.03 -30.37
N ARG A 209 -12.59 19.74 -29.26
CA ARG A 209 -11.59 20.64 -28.68
C ARG A 209 -10.45 20.95 -29.65
N GLN A 210 -9.85 19.94 -30.30
CA GLN A 210 -8.75 20.16 -31.25
C GLN A 210 -9.17 21.03 -32.43
N ASN A 211 -10.44 20.93 -32.86
CA ASN A 211 -11.03 21.73 -33.91
C ASN A 211 -11.53 23.12 -33.44
N GLY A 212 -11.36 23.46 -32.16
CA GLY A 212 -11.86 24.72 -31.58
C GLY A 212 -13.38 24.82 -31.54
N GLN A 213 -14.08 23.68 -31.52
CA GLN A 213 -15.54 23.59 -31.42
C GLN A 213 -15.96 23.48 -29.95
N ASP A 214 -17.16 23.99 -29.65
CA ASP A 214 -17.77 23.81 -28.33
C ASP A 214 -18.09 22.33 -28.08
N LEU A 215 -17.87 21.89 -26.83
CA LEU A 215 -18.12 20.50 -26.41
C LEU A 215 -19.62 20.20 -26.43
N ASN A 216 -20.03 19.21 -27.22
CA ASN A 216 -21.40 18.73 -27.27
C ASN A 216 -21.41 17.20 -27.41
N PRO A 217 -21.78 16.43 -26.37
CA PRO A 217 -22.25 16.88 -25.04
C PRO A 217 -21.17 17.56 -24.19
N THR A 218 -21.59 18.30 -23.16
CA THR A 218 -20.68 18.96 -22.23
C THR A 218 -19.93 17.94 -21.36
N PHE A 219 -18.80 18.34 -20.78
CA PHE A 219 -18.02 17.46 -19.89
C PHE A 219 -18.81 17.02 -18.65
N GLU A 220 -19.70 17.88 -18.14
CA GLU A 220 -20.57 17.55 -17.00
C GLU A 220 -21.58 16.45 -17.36
N GLU A 221 -22.18 16.52 -18.56
CA GLU A 221 -23.07 15.47 -19.06
C GLU A 221 -22.34 14.14 -19.35
N PHE A 222 -21.09 14.22 -19.81
CA PHE A 222 -20.23 13.05 -19.98
C PHE A 222 -19.96 12.36 -18.63
N MET A 223 -19.53 13.12 -17.62
CA MET A 223 -19.28 12.61 -16.27
C MET A 223 -20.54 12.09 -15.59
N GLN A 224 -21.71 12.67 -15.86
CA GLN A 224 -22.98 12.16 -15.33
C GLN A 224 -23.33 10.77 -15.88
N LYS A 225 -22.93 10.44 -17.12
CA LYS A 225 -23.26 9.16 -17.77
C LYS A 225 -22.19 8.08 -17.57
N PHE A 226 -20.92 8.49 -17.55
CA PHE A 226 -19.77 7.57 -17.60
C PHE A 226 -18.77 7.78 -16.46
N GLY A 227 -19.03 8.67 -15.50
CA GLY A 227 -18.08 9.02 -14.44
C GLY A 227 -17.71 7.87 -13.51
N ASP A 228 -18.54 6.82 -13.42
CA ASP A 228 -18.25 5.60 -12.67
C ASP A 228 -17.17 4.72 -13.31
N LEU A 229 -16.90 4.89 -14.61
CA LEU A 229 -15.83 4.17 -15.32
C LEU A 229 -14.45 4.79 -15.08
N PHE A 230 -14.38 6.02 -14.55
CA PHE A 230 -13.14 6.77 -14.40
C PHE A 230 -12.86 7.11 -12.93
N PRO A 231 -11.82 6.53 -12.31
CA PRO A 231 -11.46 6.85 -10.93
C PRO A 231 -10.90 8.28 -10.82
N GLY A 232 -11.12 8.93 -9.66
CA GLY A 232 -10.53 10.23 -9.35
C GLY A 232 -11.42 11.47 -9.58
N ASN A 233 -12.67 11.27 -10.01
CA ASN A 233 -13.70 12.32 -10.18
C ASN A 233 -13.17 13.66 -10.76
N PRO A 234 -12.63 13.63 -12.00
CA PRO A 234 -12.04 14.81 -12.62
C PRO A 234 -13.07 15.92 -12.81
N LYS A 235 -12.66 17.17 -12.53
CA LYS A 235 -13.52 18.36 -12.67
C LYS A 235 -13.49 18.94 -14.07
N THR A 236 -12.47 18.61 -14.86
CA THR A 236 -12.31 19.09 -16.23
C THR A 236 -11.88 17.97 -17.17
N LEU A 237 -12.14 18.17 -18.46
CA LEU A 237 -11.65 17.28 -19.51
C LEU A 237 -10.12 17.18 -19.49
N ASP A 238 -9.40 18.26 -19.16
CA ASP A 238 -7.94 18.22 -19.05
C ASP A 238 -7.45 17.32 -17.92
N GLU A 239 -8.08 17.40 -16.75
CA GLU A 239 -7.77 16.52 -15.62
C GLU A 239 -8.05 15.06 -15.97
N LEU A 240 -9.16 14.77 -16.65
CA LEU A 240 -9.49 13.43 -17.11
C LEU A 240 -8.44 12.91 -18.11
N LEU A 241 -8.09 13.71 -19.12
CA LEU A 241 -7.11 13.32 -20.13
C LEU A 241 -5.72 13.11 -19.52
N ALA A 242 -5.32 13.94 -18.55
CA ALA A 242 -4.07 13.78 -17.83
C ALA A 242 -4.05 12.48 -17.01
N ALA A 243 -5.14 12.17 -16.29
CA ALA A 243 -5.26 10.93 -15.53
C ALA A 243 -5.19 9.69 -16.42
N LEU A 244 -5.93 9.69 -17.54
CA LEU A 244 -5.94 8.60 -18.51
C LEU A 244 -4.57 8.41 -19.18
N ALA A 245 -3.91 9.50 -19.55
CA ALA A 245 -2.61 9.43 -20.17
C ALA A 245 -1.55 8.89 -19.20
N ASN A 246 -1.59 9.29 -17.93
CA ASN A 246 -0.71 8.74 -16.89
C ASN A 246 -0.94 7.24 -16.70
N GLN A 247 -2.20 6.79 -16.66
CA GLN A 247 -2.54 5.38 -16.53
C GLN A 247 -2.05 4.54 -17.73
N MET A 248 -2.23 5.05 -18.96
CA MET A 248 -1.71 4.36 -20.16
C MET A 248 -0.18 4.37 -20.24
N ALA A 249 0.47 5.45 -19.81
CA ALA A 249 1.92 5.49 -19.72
C ALA A 249 2.45 4.45 -18.73
N ALA A 250 1.79 4.29 -17.57
CA ALA A 250 2.12 3.24 -16.60
C ALA A 250 1.96 1.83 -17.19
N MET A 251 0.86 1.57 -17.91
CA MET A 251 0.65 0.28 -18.59
C MET A 251 1.71 0.03 -19.68
N SER A 252 2.06 1.07 -20.45
CA SER A 252 3.11 0.98 -21.48
C SER A 252 4.48 0.68 -20.87
N ALA A 253 4.79 1.26 -19.71
CA ALA A 253 6.02 0.98 -18.97
C ALA A 253 6.08 -0.48 -18.47
N LEU A 254 4.94 -1.03 -18.03
CA LEU A 254 4.81 -2.44 -17.66
C LEU A 254 5.01 -3.35 -18.88
N VAL A 255 4.40 -3.05 -20.02
CA VAL A 255 4.63 -3.83 -21.25
C VAL A 255 6.08 -3.70 -21.72
N ALA A 256 6.69 -2.53 -21.54
CA ALA A 256 8.10 -2.28 -21.83
C ALA A 256 9.02 -3.13 -20.96
N SER A 257 8.61 -3.41 -19.71
CA SER A 257 9.37 -4.23 -18.76
C SER A 257 9.32 -5.74 -19.01
N MET A 258 8.42 -6.21 -19.87
CA MET A 258 8.23 -7.64 -20.18
C MET A 258 9.28 -8.15 -21.19
N SER A 259 9.61 -9.45 -21.13
CA SER A 259 10.44 -10.11 -22.15
C SER A 259 9.73 -10.15 -23.52
N PRO A 260 10.45 -10.35 -24.63
CA PRO A 260 9.84 -10.49 -25.96
C PRO A 260 8.79 -11.60 -26.04
N GLU A 261 9.03 -12.74 -25.39
CA GLU A 261 8.10 -13.87 -25.33
C GLU A 261 6.86 -13.56 -24.48
N GLN A 262 7.05 -12.83 -23.38
CA GLN A 262 5.96 -12.42 -22.48
C GLN A 262 5.08 -11.35 -23.13
N ARG A 263 5.68 -10.41 -23.85
CA ARG A 263 4.96 -9.41 -24.64
C ARG A 263 4.09 -10.07 -25.71
N ALA A 264 4.61 -11.08 -26.41
CA ALA A 264 3.84 -11.83 -27.39
C ALA A 264 2.64 -12.59 -26.77
N GLN A 265 2.80 -13.13 -25.54
CA GLN A 265 1.70 -13.77 -24.81
C GLN A 265 0.66 -12.76 -24.31
N PHE A 266 1.11 -11.62 -23.79
CA PHE A 266 0.26 -10.50 -23.42
C PHE A 266 -0.54 -10.01 -24.63
N ASP A 267 0.11 -9.81 -25.78
CA ASP A 267 -0.54 -9.39 -27.02
C ASP A 267 -1.61 -10.41 -27.46
N ALA A 268 -1.32 -11.72 -27.33
CA ALA A 268 -2.30 -12.76 -27.65
C ALA A 268 -3.51 -12.73 -26.71
N LEU A 269 -3.29 -12.54 -25.40
CA LEU A 269 -4.35 -12.41 -24.41
C LEU A 269 -5.15 -11.12 -24.62
N ALA A 270 -4.47 -9.99 -24.80
CA ALA A 270 -5.07 -8.69 -25.05
C ALA A 270 -5.94 -8.71 -26.31
N ASN A 271 -5.49 -9.37 -27.38
CA ASN A 271 -6.29 -9.57 -28.59
C ASN A 271 -7.51 -10.48 -28.37
N SER A 272 -7.41 -11.44 -27.44
CA SER A 272 -8.54 -12.30 -27.07
C SER A 272 -9.57 -11.54 -26.22
N LEU A 273 -9.12 -10.67 -25.31
CA LEU A 273 -9.98 -9.82 -24.48
C LEU A 273 -10.61 -8.67 -25.26
N MET A 274 -9.86 -8.08 -26.19
CA MET A 274 -10.33 -7.09 -27.16
C MET A 274 -10.94 -7.76 -28.39
N SER A 275 -11.69 -8.86 -28.20
CA SER A 275 -12.36 -9.56 -29.30
C SER A 275 -13.44 -8.70 -29.99
N ASP A 276 -13.83 -7.58 -29.38
CA ASP A 276 -14.61 -6.52 -30.01
C ASP A 276 -13.71 -5.57 -30.83
N ILE A 277 -13.77 -5.74 -32.15
CA ILE A 277 -13.03 -4.93 -33.14
C ILE A 277 -13.31 -3.43 -32.97
N ASP A 278 -14.54 -3.06 -32.62
CA ASP A 278 -14.93 -1.65 -32.50
C ASP A 278 -14.32 -1.03 -31.25
N LEU A 279 -14.22 -1.79 -30.15
CA LEU A 279 -13.56 -1.33 -28.93
C LEU A 279 -12.06 -1.11 -29.15
N ALA A 280 -11.39 -2.07 -29.80
CA ALA A 280 -9.96 -1.96 -30.12
C ALA A 280 -9.68 -0.70 -30.97
N TRP A 281 -10.57 -0.38 -31.90
CA TRP A 281 -10.47 0.83 -32.71
C TRP A 281 -10.58 2.11 -31.88
N GLN A 282 -11.54 2.18 -30.96
CA GLN A 282 -11.73 3.36 -30.09
C GLN A 282 -10.53 3.61 -29.19
N VAL A 283 -9.95 2.55 -28.62
CA VAL A 283 -8.73 2.63 -27.79
C VAL A 283 -7.55 3.16 -28.61
N ASN A 284 -7.38 2.68 -29.85
CA ASN A 284 -6.30 3.14 -30.72
C ASN A 284 -6.46 4.62 -31.08
N ARG A 285 -7.68 5.06 -31.41
CA ARG A 285 -8.01 6.46 -31.68
C ARG A 285 -7.71 7.36 -30.47
N LEU A 286 -8.08 6.93 -29.27
CA LEU A 286 -7.79 7.65 -28.03
C LEU A 286 -6.29 7.78 -27.77
N SER A 287 -5.54 6.68 -27.91
CA SER A 287 -4.08 6.67 -27.74
C SER A 287 -3.40 7.65 -28.71
N ASN A 288 -3.81 7.66 -29.98
CA ASN A 288 -3.28 8.59 -30.98
C ASN A 288 -3.61 10.05 -30.65
N ASN A 289 -4.83 10.32 -30.18
CA ASN A 289 -5.26 11.65 -29.77
C ASN A 289 -4.47 12.16 -28.55
N LEU A 290 -4.24 11.31 -27.54
CA LEU A 290 -3.49 11.69 -26.34
C LEU A 290 -2.00 11.91 -26.60
N ARG A 291 -1.38 11.09 -27.46
CA ARG A 291 0.02 11.29 -27.88
C ARG A 291 0.23 12.66 -28.55
N GLN A 292 -0.78 13.16 -29.27
CA GLN A 292 -0.73 14.47 -29.91
C GLN A 292 -0.90 15.62 -28.90
N ILE A 293 -1.77 15.44 -27.90
CA ILE A 293 -2.08 16.49 -26.90
C ILE A 293 -1.00 16.58 -25.81
N LEU A 294 -0.41 15.44 -25.43
CA LEU A 294 0.57 15.33 -24.35
C LEU A 294 1.90 14.77 -24.88
N PRO A 295 2.61 15.47 -25.78
CA PRO A 295 3.85 14.98 -26.37
C PRO A 295 5.00 14.85 -25.37
N ASN A 296 4.91 15.54 -24.22
CA ASN A 296 5.91 15.50 -23.15
C ASN A 296 5.74 14.31 -22.19
N LEU A 297 4.67 13.52 -22.33
CA LEU A 297 4.50 12.30 -21.56
C LEU A 297 5.42 11.20 -22.11
N ALA A 298 5.92 10.35 -21.21
CA ALA A 298 6.88 9.28 -21.52
C ALA A 298 6.24 8.09 -22.26
N TRP A 299 5.63 8.31 -23.43
CA TRP A 299 4.90 7.28 -24.19
C TRP A 299 5.74 6.11 -24.69
N ASP A 300 7.06 6.33 -24.87
CA ASP A 300 7.98 5.40 -25.55
C ASP A 300 9.28 5.17 -24.77
N GLN A 301 9.25 5.27 -23.44
CA GLN A 301 10.43 5.02 -22.59
C GLN A 301 10.72 3.51 -22.42
N GLY A 302 10.74 2.77 -23.52
CA GLY A 302 11.18 1.37 -23.57
C GLY A 302 12.70 1.19 -23.65
N ASP A 303 13.46 2.26 -23.90
CA ASP A 303 14.93 2.18 -24.06
C ASP A 303 15.72 2.75 -22.87
N ASP A 304 15.06 3.22 -21.81
CA ASP A 304 15.74 3.82 -20.64
C ASP A 304 15.26 3.21 -19.33
N PHE A 305 15.25 1.87 -19.29
CA PHE A 305 14.83 1.01 -18.17
C PHE A 305 15.75 1.09 -16.93
N SER A 306 16.34 2.26 -16.67
CA SER A 306 17.22 2.53 -15.54
C SER A 306 16.65 3.54 -14.52
N SER A 307 15.52 4.22 -14.79
CA SER A 307 15.05 5.27 -13.86
C SER A 307 13.52 5.40 -13.63
N GLY A 308 12.69 4.51 -14.19
CA GLY A 308 11.22 4.63 -14.16
C GLY A 308 10.46 3.76 -13.13
N GLY A 309 11.14 2.93 -12.33
CA GLY A 309 10.51 2.02 -11.36
C GLY A 309 9.76 2.70 -10.20
N VAL A 310 9.85 4.03 -10.08
CA VAL A 310 9.54 4.76 -8.85
C VAL A 310 8.04 4.89 -8.55
N ALA A 311 7.15 4.88 -9.54
CA ALA A 311 5.72 5.14 -9.32
C ALA A 311 4.92 3.92 -8.84
N ASN A 312 5.19 2.74 -9.40
CA ASN A 312 4.60 1.48 -8.91
C ASN A 312 5.27 1.03 -7.61
N MET A 313 6.58 1.32 -7.48
CA MET A 313 7.30 1.20 -6.21
C MET A 313 6.73 2.16 -5.16
N ALA A 314 6.27 3.37 -5.50
CA ALA A 314 5.73 4.32 -4.51
C ALA A 314 4.39 3.85 -3.92
N ALA A 315 3.51 3.26 -4.72
CA ALA A 315 2.24 2.70 -4.21
C ALA A 315 2.50 1.48 -3.31
N MET A 316 3.43 0.61 -3.72
CA MET A 316 3.85 -0.54 -2.94
C MET A 316 4.62 -0.14 -1.67
N ALA A 317 5.54 0.82 -1.76
CA ALA A 317 6.28 1.39 -0.64
C ALA A 317 5.33 2.08 0.36
N LYS A 318 4.24 2.69 -0.12
CA LYS A 318 3.19 3.21 0.75
C LYS A 318 2.45 2.10 1.48
N ALA A 319 2.01 1.04 0.78
CA ALA A 319 1.35 -0.10 1.41
C ALA A 319 2.27 -0.81 2.43
N ILE A 320 3.56 -0.91 2.11
CA ILE A 320 4.58 -1.44 3.02
C ILE A 320 4.81 -0.50 4.21
N GLY A 321 4.85 0.81 3.99
CA GLY A 321 4.91 1.81 5.07
C GLY A 321 3.71 1.71 6.00
N ASP A 322 2.53 1.45 5.45
CA ASP A 322 1.30 1.24 6.20
C ASP A 322 1.36 -0.06 7.03
N LEU A 323 1.96 -1.14 6.50
CA LEU A 323 2.23 -2.37 7.22
C LEU A 323 3.15 -2.16 8.45
N ASN A 324 4.22 -1.40 8.25
CA ASN A 324 5.16 -1.06 9.33
C ASN A 324 4.46 -0.24 10.41
N THR A 325 3.69 0.77 9.99
CA THR A 325 2.91 1.60 10.91
C THR A 325 1.91 0.76 11.71
N LEU A 326 1.22 -0.20 11.07
CA LEU A 326 0.32 -1.14 11.75
C LEU A 326 1.06 -2.00 12.79
N SER A 327 2.27 -2.47 12.47
CA SER A 327 3.09 -3.29 13.37
C SER A 327 3.61 -2.48 14.57
N ASP A 328 4.05 -1.24 14.35
CA ASP A 328 4.47 -0.33 15.42
C ASP A 328 3.30 0.00 16.35
N LEU A 329 2.13 0.30 15.79
CA LEU A 329 0.90 0.53 16.55
C LEU A 329 0.51 -0.71 17.37
N GLU A 330 0.59 -1.92 16.81
CA GLU A 330 0.33 -3.16 17.54
C GLU A 330 1.29 -3.34 18.73
N ASN A 331 2.58 -3.08 18.53
CA ASN A 331 3.60 -3.18 19.59
C ASN A 331 3.39 -2.14 20.69
N MET A 332 3.06 -0.90 20.33
CA MET A 332 2.78 0.18 21.27
C MET A 332 1.50 -0.11 22.07
N LEU A 333 0.41 -0.53 21.42
CA LEU A 333 -0.86 -0.82 22.07
C LEU A 333 -0.82 -2.10 22.92
N SER A 334 -0.03 -3.10 22.53
CA SER A 334 0.14 -4.32 23.32
C SER A 334 1.02 -4.13 24.56
N SER A 335 1.98 -3.21 24.50
CA SER A 335 2.82 -2.82 25.64
C SER A 335 2.20 -1.74 26.54
N ALA A 336 1.17 -1.04 26.05
CA ALA A 336 0.44 -0.03 26.80
C ALA A 336 -0.34 -0.65 27.98
N SER A 337 0.23 -0.51 29.17
CA SER A 337 -0.37 -0.97 30.43
C SER A 337 -1.10 0.15 31.19
N HIS A 338 -0.95 1.40 30.75
CA HIS A 338 -1.60 2.59 31.32
C HIS A 338 -1.87 3.66 30.23
N PRO A 339 -2.86 4.56 30.44
CA PRO A 339 -3.24 5.60 29.49
C PRO A 339 -2.09 6.48 28.98
N GLY A 340 -1.14 6.83 29.86
CA GLY A 340 0.02 7.66 29.50
C GLY A 340 0.97 7.05 28.46
N ALA A 341 0.95 5.73 28.25
CA ALA A 341 1.77 5.07 27.23
C ALA A 341 1.23 5.28 25.81
N LEU A 342 0.00 5.79 25.68
CA LEU A 342 -0.70 5.99 24.42
C LEU A 342 -0.55 7.43 23.90
N LEU A 343 0.11 8.31 24.66
CA LEU A 343 0.31 9.71 24.30
C LEU A 343 1.21 9.88 23.07
N ASP A 344 2.14 8.95 22.88
CA ASP A 344 3.11 8.96 21.78
C ASP A 344 2.53 8.40 20.46
N ILE A 345 1.28 7.91 20.49
CA ILE A 345 0.61 7.35 19.32
C ILE A 345 0.00 8.48 18.46
N ASP A 346 0.24 8.43 17.14
CA ASP A 346 -0.42 9.33 16.19
C ASP A 346 -1.84 8.84 15.87
N LEU A 347 -2.83 9.63 16.29
CA LEU A 347 -4.24 9.34 16.08
C LEU A 347 -4.65 9.37 14.60
N LYS A 348 -3.91 10.10 13.76
CA LYS A 348 -4.18 10.17 12.31
C LYS A 348 -3.84 8.85 11.62
N ASP A 349 -2.81 8.15 12.09
CA ASP A 349 -2.44 6.86 11.53
C ASP A 349 -3.48 5.80 11.89
N ILE A 350 -4.00 5.79 13.11
CA ILE A 350 -5.12 4.92 13.49
C ILE A 350 -6.37 5.24 12.65
N GLU A 351 -6.71 6.53 12.48
CA GLU A 351 -7.88 6.94 11.70
C GLU A 351 -7.77 6.49 10.24
N ARG A 352 -6.57 6.59 9.67
CA ARG A 352 -6.28 6.25 8.28
C ARG A 352 -6.24 4.74 8.04
N LEU A 353 -5.71 3.97 8.98
CA LEU A 353 -5.42 2.54 8.79
C LEU A 353 -6.54 1.63 9.28
N VAL A 354 -7.23 2.00 10.34
CA VAL A 354 -8.24 1.15 11.02
C VAL A 354 -9.60 1.83 11.12
N GLY A 355 -9.61 3.16 11.06
CA GLY A 355 -10.82 3.95 10.95
C GLY A 355 -11.01 4.96 12.08
N LYS A 356 -11.95 5.88 11.84
CA LYS A 356 -12.21 7.02 12.73
C LYS A 356 -12.68 6.61 14.13
N GLN A 357 -13.43 5.51 14.24
CA GLN A 357 -13.95 5.01 15.51
C GLN A 357 -12.82 4.58 16.45
N ASP A 358 -11.83 3.84 15.94
CA ASP A 358 -10.71 3.35 16.74
C ASP A 358 -9.77 4.50 17.14
N SER A 359 -9.56 5.47 16.25
CA SER A 359 -8.81 6.69 16.55
C SER A 359 -9.43 7.47 17.71
N MET A 360 -10.75 7.68 17.67
CA MET A 360 -11.48 8.35 18.75
C MET A 360 -11.43 7.57 20.06
N ALA A 361 -11.50 6.25 20.01
CA ALA A 361 -11.41 5.41 21.19
C ALA A 361 -10.03 5.54 21.86
N VAL A 362 -8.95 5.53 21.08
CA VAL A 362 -7.59 5.78 21.60
C VAL A 362 -7.46 7.18 22.19
N ASP A 363 -8.04 8.21 21.54
CA ASP A 363 -8.05 9.58 22.07
C ASP A 363 -8.79 9.69 23.42
N MET A 364 -9.97 9.08 23.52
CA MET A 364 -10.71 9.02 24.78
C MET A 364 -9.92 8.32 25.87
N ILE A 365 -9.29 7.19 25.54
CA ILE A 365 -8.47 6.43 26.48
C ILE A 365 -7.27 7.26 26.96
N ARG A 366 -6.62 8.03 26.08
CA ARG A 366 -5.50 8.93 26.46
C ARG A 366 -5.94 9.99 27.47
N ASN A 367 -7.16 10.50 27.31
CA ASN A 367 -7.72 11.54 28.18
C ASN A 367 -8.23 11.01 29.54
N LEU A 368 -8.12 9.70 29.80
CA LEU A 368 -8.34 9.09 31.11
C LEU A 368 -7.08 9.12 32.00
N ALA A 369 -5.93 9.55 31.47
CA ALA A 369 -4.68 9.79 32.21
C ALA A 369 -4.80 11.07 33.05
#